data_AF-A0A662CG41-F1
#
_entry.id   AF-A0A662CG41-F1
#
_cell.length_a   1.000
_cell.length_b   1.000
_cell.length_c   1.000
_cell.angle_alpha   90.00
_cell.angle_beta   90.00
_cell.angle_gamma   90.00
#
_symmetry.space_group_name_H-M   'P 1'
#
loop_
_entity.id
_entity.type
_entity.pdbx_description
1 polymer ?
#
loop_
_entity_poly.entity_id
_entity_poly.type
_entity_poly.pdbx_seq_one_letter_code
_entity_poly.pdbx_strand_id
1 'polypeptide(L)'
;SEALGVNKKNVERYAKDLRDKGMAHFFSRKETRGQCHKFTPEKISEAQHLLDHGHSQYGTAKAIGVSESAIRYHIKAGTLKKK
;
A
#
# COMPACT_ATOMS: atom_id res chain seq x y z
N SER A 1 12.91 -22.97 -19.98
CA SER A 1 13.32 -21.95 -18.99
C SER A 1 14.65 -21.34 -19.37
N GLU A 2 15.69 -22.17 -19.53
CA GLU A 2 17.03 -21.74 -19.95
C GLU A 2 17.03 -21.05 -21.32
N ALA A 3 16.29 -21.57 -22.30
CA ALA A 3 16.13 -20.95 -23.61
C ALA A 3 15.53 -19.53 -23.60
N LEU A 4 14.82 -19.14 -22.54
CA LEU A 4 14.21 -17.81 -22.39
C LEU A 4 14.95 -16.95 -21.35
N GLY A 5 16.01 -17.47 -20.71
CA GLY A 5 16.71 -16.79 -19.62
C GLY A 5 15.84 -16.50 -18.38
N VAL A 6 14.68 -17.14 -18.24
CA VAL A 6 13.74 -16.89 -17.12
C VAL A 6 13.84 -18.02 -16.10
N ASN A 7 13.68 -17.71 -14.83
CA ASN A 7 13.63 -18.70 -13.75
C ASN A 7 12.41 -19.65 -13.92
N LYS A 8 12.62 -20.95 -13.73
CA LYS A 8 11.59 -21.99 -13.88
C LYS A 8 10.35 -21.73 -13.04
N LYS A 9 10.52 -21.23 -11.80
CA LYS A 9 9.40 -20.90 -10.90
C LYS A 9 8.48 -19.81 -11.47
N ASN A 10 9.03 -18.86 -12.24
CA ASN A 10 8.21 -17.84 -12.89
C ASN A 10 7.36 -18.45 -14.01
N VAL A 11 7.92 -19.37 -14.79
CA VAL A 11 7.21 -20.08 -15.86
C VAL A 11 6.05 -20.90 -15.27
N GLU A 12 6.32 -21.67 -14.21
CA GLU A 12 5.31 -22.48 -13.53
C GLU A 12 4.19 -21.61 -12.93
N ARG A 13 4.55 -20.50 -12.28
CA ARG A 13 3.58 -19.55 -11.71
C ARG A 13 2.68 -18.96 -12.80
N TYR A 14 3.26 -18.45 -13.89
CA TYR A 14 2.46 -17.83 -14.96
C TYR A 14 1.65 -18.86 -15.76
N ALA A 15 2.16 -20.08 -15.94
CA ALA A 15 1.37 -21.16 -16.54
C ALA A 15 0.16 -21.52 -15.66
N LYS A 16 0.31 -21.52 -14.33
CA LYS A 16 -0.80 -21.70 -13.39
C LYS A 16 -1.78 -20.53 -13.47
N ASP A 17 -1.30 -19.29 -13.41
CA ASP A 17 -2.14 -18.10 -13.53
C ASP A 17 -2.95 -18.09 -14.85
N LEU A 18 -2.35 -18.52 -15.95
CA LEU A 18 -3.02 -18.64 -17.24
C LEU A 18 -4.14 -19.68 -17.21
N ARG A 19 -3.90 -20.86 -16.63
CA ARG A 19 -4.92 -21.91 -16.51
C ARG A 19 -6.07 -21.50 -15.58
N ASP A 20 -5.74 -20.90 -14.45
CA ASP A 20 -6.72 -20.62 -13.39
C ASP A 20 -7.55 -19.36 -13.67
N LYS A 21 -6.95 -18.35 -14.32
CA LYS A 21 -7.53 -16.99 -14.43
C LYS A 21 -7.68 -16.51 -15.88
N GLY A 22 -7.14 -17.26 -16.85
CA GLY A 22 -7.18 -16.93 -18.26
C GLY A 22 -6.25 -15.77 -18.67
N MET A 23 -6.25 -15.47 -19.97
CA MET A 23 -5.38 -14.44 -20.55
C MET A 23 -5.66 -13.04 -20.01
N ALA A 24 -6.93 -12.73 -19.71
CA ALA A 24 -7.34 -11.41 -19.20
C ALA A 24 -6.57 -11.01 -17.93
N HIS A 25 -6.22 -11.98 -17.09
CA HIS A 25 -5.47 -11.75 -15.86
C HIS A 25 -4.17 -10.96 -16.04
N PHE A 26 -3.46 -11.17 -17.15
CA PHE A 26 -2.19 -10.50 -17.39
C PHE A 26 -2.35 -9.03 -17.79
N PHE A 27 -3.48 -8.69 -18.40
CA PHE A 27 -3.78 -7.34 -18.88
C PHE A 27 -4.59 -6.52 -17.87
N SER A 28 -5.39 -7.18 -17.03
CA SER A 28 -6.27 -6.53 -16.05
C SER A 28 -5.83 -6.70 -14.59
N ARG A 29 -4.63 -7.23 -14.33
CA ARG A 29 -4.12 -7.32 -12.97
C ARG A 29 -4.01 -5.92 -12.34
N LYS A 30 -4.56 -5.77 -11.14
CA LYS A 30 -4.36 -4.56 -10.34
C LYS A 30 -2.86 -4.45 -10.00
N GLU A 31 -2.22 -3.35 -10.39
CA GLU A 31 -0.84 -3.09 -10.01
C GLU A 31 -0.80 -2.74 -8.52
N THR A 32 -0.06 -3.54 -7.75
CA THR A 32 0.06 -3.39 -6.29
C THR A 32 1.48 -3.01 -5.86
N ARG A 33 2.44 -2.93 -6.79
CA ARG A 33 3.80 -2.47 -6.48
C ARG A 33 3.78 -1.01 -6.06
N GLY A 34 4.57 -0.70 -5.03
CA GLY A 34 4.70 0.65 -4.48
C GLY A 34 3.51 1.11 -3.63
N GLN A 35 2.54 0.25 -3.33
CA GLN A 35 1.42 0.63 -2.47
C GLN A 35 1.81 0.68 -0.99
N CYS A 36 1.36 1.74 -0.30
CA CYS A 36 1.57 1.89 1.14
C CYS A 36 0.57 1.02 1.90
N HIS A 37 0.99 -0.18 2.31
CA HIS A 37 0.14 -1.09 3.09
C HIS A 37 -0.06 -0.65 4.55
N LYS A 38 0.78 0.27 5.05
CA LYS A 38 0.76 0.71 6.44
C LYS A 38 -0.15 1.92 6.68
N PHE A 39 -0.41 2.70 5.64
CA PHE A 39 -1.15 3.95 5.69
C PHE A 39 -2.22 3.94 4.60
N THR A 40 -3.24 3.12 4.82
CA THR A 40 -4.36 2.93 3.89
C THR A 40 -5.26 4.17 3.86
N PRO A 41 -6.13 4.33 2.84
CA PRO A 41 -7.07 5.45 2.78
C PRO A 41 -7.93 5.61 4.04
N GLU A 42 -8.34 4.50 4.65
CA GLU A 42 -9.13 4.49 5.89
C GLU A 42 -8.31 5.09 7.04
N LYS A 43 -7.04 4.67 7.18
CA LYS A 43 -6.13 5.22 8.19
C LYS A 43 -5.81 6.70 7.95
N ILE A 44 -5.73 7.14 6.69
CA ILE A 44 -5.56 8.56 6.35
C ILE A 44 -6.76 9.36 6.86
N SER A 45 -7.98 8.89 6.60
CA SER A 45 -9.20 9.58 7.03
C SER A 45 -9.30 9.65 8.56
N GLU A 46 -9.00 8.55 9.25
CA GLU A 46 -9.01 8.50 10.71
C GLU A 46 -7.93 9.41 11.31
N ALA A 47 -6.72 9.40 10.74
CA ALA A 47 -5.64 10.28 11.15
C ALA A 47 -6.00 11.75 10.98
N GLN A 48 -6.62 12.13 9.85
CA GLN A 48 -7.05 13.50 9.60
C GLN A 48 -8.12 13.94 10.61
N HIS A 49 -9.10 13.08 10.89
CA HIS A 49 -10.15 13.36 11.86
C HIS A 49 -9.57 13.66 13.26
N LEU A 50 -8.61 12.85 13.71
CA LEU A 50 -7.94 13.04 15.01
C LEU A 50 -7.13 14.35 15.04
N LEU A 51 -6.37 14.65 13.98
CA LEU A 51 -5.64 15.90 13.87
C LEU A 51 -6.58 17.12 13.87
N ASP A 52 -7.73 17.02 13.19
CA ASP A 52 -8.73 18.09 13.10
C ASP A 52 -9.43 18.37 14.45
N HIS A 53 -9.50 17.35 15.31
CA HIS A 53 -9.98 17.43 16.70
C HIS A 53 -8.90 17.88 17.71
N GLY A 54 -7.70 18.22 17.24
CA GLY A 54 -6.63 18.75 18.07
C GLY A 54 -5.77 17.70 18.75
N HIS A 55 -5.87 16.42 18.36
CA HIS A 55 -4.94 15.41 18.85
C HIS A 55 -3.50 15.70 18.39
N SER A 56 -2.52 15.41 19.24
CA SER A 56 -1.11 15.53 18.87
C SER A 56 -0.73 14.49 17.80
N GLN A 57 0.38 14.74 17.08
CA GLN A 57 0.90 13.80 16.08
C GLN A 57 1.20 12.43 16.71
N TYR A 58 1.78 12.43 17.92
CA TYR A 58 2.08 11.22 18.68
C TYR A 58 0.78 10.51 19.13
N GLY A 59 -0.20 11.25 19.65
CA GLY A 59 -1.49 10.69 20.06
C GLY A 59 -2.25 10.07 18.90
N THR A 60 -2.26 10.75 17.75
CA THR A 60 -2.85 10.25 16.50
C THR A 60 -2.16 8.98 16.03
N ALA A 61 -0.82 8.96 16.02
CA ALA A 61 -0.04 7.79 15.61
C ALA A 61 -0.35 6.57 16.50
N LYS A 62 -0.43 6.77 17.81
CA LYS A 62 -0.74 5.72 18.78
C LYS A 62 -2.16 5.17 18.59
N ALA A 63 -3.13 6.05 18.31
CA ALA A 63 -4.52 5.65 18.10
C ALA A 63 -4.70 4.72 16.88
N ILE A 64 -4.03 5.03 15.76
CA ILE A 64 -4.17 4.28 14.50
C ILE A 64 -3.11 3.17 14.31
N GLY A 65 -2.27 2.95 15.32
CA GLY A 65 -1.25 1.89 15.34
C GLY A 65 -0.13 2.09 14.31
N VAL A 66 0.41 3.29 14.19
CA VAL A 66 1.53 3.64 13.29
C VAL A 66 2.63 4.39 14.04
N SER A 67 3.80 4.55 13.43
CA SER A 67 4.86 5.39 14.00
C SER A 67 4.53 6.87 13.88
N GLU A 68 4.98 7.68 14.84
CA GLU A 68 4.88 9.15 14.74
C GLU A 68 5.58 9.68 13.48
N SER A 69 6.68 9.05 13.07
CA SER A 69 7.38 9.38 11.83
C SER A 69 6.51 9.23 10.58
N ALA A 70 5.56 8.29 10.57
CA ALA A 70 4.62 8.13 9.47
C ALA A 70 3.64 9.32 9.39
N ILE A 71 3.09 9.74 10.54
CA ILE A 71 2.24 10.95 10.61
C ILE A 71 3.02 12.17 10.14
N ARG A 72 4.24 12.36 10.65
CA ARG A 72 5.11 13.48 10.27
C ARG A 72 5.44 13.48 8.78
N TYR A 73 5.72 12.30 8.20
CA TYR A 73 5.94 12.14 6.77
C TYR A 73 4.71 12.56 5.97
N HIS A 74 3.52 12.08 6.33
CA HIS A 74 2.29 12.41 5.61
C HIS A 74 1.85 13.87 5.77
N ILE A 75 2.15 14.52 6.90
CA ILE A 75 1.99 15.97 7.05
C ILE A 75 2.95 16.71 6.11
N LYS A 76 4.24 16.32 6.09
CA LYS A 76 5.24 16.93 5.21
C LYS A 76 4.91 16.72 3.72
N ALA A 77 4.37 15.57 3.36
CA ALA A 77 3.95 15.23 2.01
C ALA A 77 2.63 15.90 1.60
N GLY A 78 1.94 16.59 2.52
CA GLY A 78 0.65 17.24 2.27
C GLY A 78 -0.54 16.27 2.20
N THR A 79 -0.34 14.99 2.48
CA THR A 79 -1.43 13.99 2.54
C THR A 79 -2.29 14.17 3.79
N LEU A 80 -1.69 14.62 4.89
CA LEU A 80 -2.38 15.05 6.10
C LEU A 80 -2.17 16.55 6.29
N LYS A 81 -3.18 17.24 6.82
CA LYS A 81 -3.11 18.65 7.17
C LYS A 81 -3.01 18.80 8.68
N LYS A 82 -2.07 19.65 9.11
CA LYS A 82 -2.00 20.10 10.49
C LYS A 82 -2.90 21.32 10.63
N LYS A 83 -3.80 21.30 11.62
CA LYS A 83 -4.57 22.47 12.03
C LYS A 83 -3.74 23.39 12.92
#